data_AF-A0A1V3NRQ7-F1
#
_entry.id   AF-A0A1V3NRQ7-F1
#
_cell.length_a   1.000
_cell.length_b   1.000
_cell.length_c   1.000
_cell.angle_alpha   90.00
_cell.angle_beta   90.00
_cell.angle_gamma   90.00
#
_symmetry.space_group_name_H-M   'P 1'
#
loop_
_entity.id
_entity.type
_entity.pdbx_description
1 polymer ?
#
loop_
_entity_poly.entity_id
_entity_poly.type
_entity_poly.pdbx_seq_one_letter_code
_entity_poly.pdbx_strand_id
1 'polypeptide(L)'
;MISFNGNRSWLHVLRRYLLFIAVGNLVWEFAHMPLYTLWETGTTEQIILYGLHCTVGDVLIALSALVIALFVFGTPAWPADGYVRVGIAAVILGLGYTIFSEWLNVEVREAWAYRDIMPIVPLVNAGLTPMLQWIVLPIFGLWLARR
;
A
#
# COMPACT_ATOMS: atom_id res chain seq x y z
N MET A 1 -16.35 18.29 29.85
CA MET A 1 -14.91 18.58 29.69
C MET A 1 -14.39 17.65 28.59
N ILE A 2 -14.30 18.12 27.35
CA ILE A 2 -13.82 17.30 26.22
C ILE A 2 -12.30 17.21 26.39
N SER A 3 -11.80 16.04 26.77
CA SER A 3 -10.36 15.81 26.95
C SER A 3 -9.67 15.80 25.58
N PHE A 4 -8.89 16.84 25.29
CA PHE A 4 -8.09 16.97 24.07
C PHE A 4 -6.86 16.02 24.02
N ASN A 5 -6.72 15.10 24.98
CA ASN A 5 -5.63 14.11 24.97
C ASN A 5 -5.73 13.11 23.81
N GLY A 6 -6.92 12.91 23.23
CA GLY A 6 -7.11 12.04 22.05
C GLY A 6 -6.41 12.55 20.79
N ASN A 7 -6.32 13.88 20.60
CA ASN A 7 -5.83 14.49 19.35
C ASN A 7 -4.35 14.25 19.08
N ARG A 8 -3.53 14.17 20.14
CA ARG A 8 -2.10 13.86 19.99
C ARG A 8 -1.85 12.41 19.61
N SER A 9 -2.75 11.50 19.99
CA SER A 9 -2.58 10.06 19.74
C SER A 9 -2.87 9.68 18.28
N TRP A 10 -3.97 10.15 17.69
CA TRP A 10 -4.35 9.74 16.33
C TRP A 10 -3.42 10.32 15.28
N LEU A 11 -3.03 11.59 15.42
CA LEU A 11 -2.13 12.24 14.46
C LEU A 11 -0.73 11.61 14.50
N HIS A 12 -0.29 11.18 15.69
CA HIS A 12 0.95 10.44 15.85
C HIS A 12 0.92 9.08 15.16
N VAL A 13 -0.17 8.31 15.34
CA VAL A 13 -0.37 7.04 14.62
C VAL A 13 -0.40 7.28 13.11
N LEU A 14 -1.17 8.27 12.63
CA LEU A 14 -1.26 8.57 11.21
C LEU A 14 0.10 8.94 10.61
N ARG A 15 0.87 9.81 11.27
CA ARG A 15 2.22 10.21 10.79
C ARG A 15 3.18 9.03 10.74
N ARG A 16 3.20 8.20 11.78
CA ARG A 16 4.05 7.00 11.83
C ARG A 16 3.65 5.99 10.76
N TYR A 17 2.36 5.78 10.56
CA TYR A 17 1.84 4.91 9.52
C TYR A 17 2.27 5.40 8.14
N LEU A 18 2.02 6.68 7.81
CA LEU A 18 2.38 7.25 6.51
C LEU A 18 3.89 7.26 6.26
N LEU A 19 4.70 7.55 7.28
CA LEU A 19 6.16 7.48 7.17
C LEU A 19 6.61 6.05 6.88
N PHE A 20 6.07 5.06 7.61
CA PHE A 20 6.39 3.66 7.39
C PHE A 20 5.96 3.20 6.00
N ILE A 21 4.75 3.57 5.56
CA ILE A 21 4.22 3.24 4.23
C ILE A 21 5.08 3.87 3.14
N ALA A 22 5.49 5.13 3.28
CA ALA A 22 6.31 5.79 2.27
C ALA A 22 7.67 5.10 2.11
N VAL A 23 8.37 4.84 3.22
CA VAL A 23 9.68 4.18 3.19
C VAL A 23 9.56 2.71 2.79
N GLY A 24 8.54 2.02 3.31
CA GLY A 24 8.29 0.61 3.05
C GLY A 24 7.96 0.35 1.59
N ASN A 25 7.05 1.13 0.98
CA ASN A 25 6.76 1.00 -0.45
C ASN A 25 7.98 1.35 -1.28
N LEU A 26 8.71 2.43 -0.96
CA LEU A 26 9.94 2.76 -1.68
C LEU A 26 10.93 1.60 -1.73
N VAL A 27 11.21 0.99 -0.56
CA VAL A 27 12.11 -0.16 -0.48
C VAL A 27 11.54 -1.36 -1.24
N TRP A 28 10.23 -1.61 -1.13
CA TRP A 28 9.57 -2.74 -1.79
C TRP A 28 9.58 -2.61 -3.32
N GLU A 29 9.23 -1.42 -3.83
CA GLU A 29 9.20 -1.07 -5.25
C GLU A 29 10.58 -1.25 -5.90
N PHE A 30 11.65 -0.84 -5.24
CA PHE A 30 13.00 -1.11 -5.77
C PHE A 30 13.42 -2.58 -5.62
N ALA A 31 13.01 -3.26 -4.55
CA ALA A 31 13.38 -4.65 -4.30
C ALA A 31 12.70 -5.64 -5.26
N HIS A 32 11.44 -5.41 -5.63
CA HIS A 32 10.70 -6.31 -6.52
C HIS A 32 10.77 -5.92 -8.00
N MET A 33 11.31 -4.73 -8.34
CA MET A 33 11.46 -4.28 -9.73
C MET A 33 12.17 -5.28 -10.65
N PRO A 34 13.17 -6.05 -10.19
CA PRO A 34 13.78 -7.11 -10.99
C PRO A 34 12.80 -8.19 -11.51
N LEU A 35 11.57 -8.25 -11.01
CA LEU A 35 10.54 -9.18 -11.49
C LEU A 35 9.74 -8.64 -12.69
N TYR A 36 9.94 -7.39 -13.07
CA TYR A 36 9.31 -6.74 -14.22
C TYR A 36 10.27 -6.65 -15.40
N THR A 37 9.75 -6.72 -16.64
CA THR A 37 10.58 -6.66 -17.86
C THR A 37 11.33 -5.34 -17.98
N LEU A 38 10.76 -4.27 -17.41
CA LEU A 38 11.36 -2.95 -17.27
C LEU A 38 12.79 -3.00 -16.70
N TRP A 39 13.10 -3.94 -15.82
CA TRP A 39 14.45 -4.08 -15.26
C TRP A 39 15.50 -4.42 -16.32
N GLU A 40 15.12 -5.19 -17.34
CA GLU A 40 16.03 -5.60 -18.41
C GLU A 40 16.00 -4.62 -19.60
N THR A 41 14.83 -4.01 -19.87
CA THR A 41 14.62 -3.20 -21.07
C THR A 41 14.72 -1.69 -20.82
N GLY A 42 14.53 -1.25 -19.58
CA GLY A 42 14.49 0.16 -19.20
C GLY A 42 15.86 0.77 -18.94
N THR A 43 15.97 2.09 -19.09
CA THR A 43 17.14 2.84 -18.65
C THR A 43 17.14 3.02 -17.13
N THR A 44 18.31 3.31 -16.55
CA THR A 44 18.43 3.64 -15.12
C THR A 44 17.50 4.78 -14.70
N GLU A 45 17.34 5.79 -15.57
CA GLU A 45 16.43 6.91 -15.31
C GLU A 45 14.97 6.45 -15.26
N GLN A 46 14.54 5.61 -16.20
CA GLN A 46 13.18 5.06 -16.21
C GLN A 46 12.91 4.21 -14.97
N ILE A 47 13.85 3.36 -14.58
CA ILE A 47 13.78 2.54 -13.36
C ILE A 47 13.54 3.43 -12.13
N ILE A 48 14.32 4.50 -11.98
CA ILE A 48 14.18 5.43 -10.85
C ILE A 48 12.84 6.18 -10.91
N LEU A 49 12.48 6.73 -12.08
CA LEU A 49 11.23 7.49 -12.25
C LEU A 49 10.00 6.64 -11.98
N TYR A 50 9.96 5.41 -12.48
CA TYR A 50 8.84 4.50 -12.26
C TYR A 50 8.78 4.02 -10.81
N GLY A 51 9.91 3.64 -10.20
CA GLY A 51 9.92 3.29 -8.78
C GLY A 51 9.41 4.41 -7.88
N LEU A 52 9.81 5.66 -8.15
CA LEU A 52 9.29 6.83 -7.44
C LEU A 52 7.81 7.10 -7.72
N HIS A 53 7.39 7.00 -8.98
CA HIS A 53 5.99 7.21 -9.37
C HIS A 53 5.06 6.18 -8.70
N CYS A 54 5.42 4.90 -8.72
CA CYS A 54 4.68 3.83 -8.06
C CYS A 54 4.63 4.05 -6.55
N THR A 55 5.76 4.37 -5.91
CA THR A 55 5.81 4.68 -4.48
C THR A 55 4.86 5.81 -4.10
N VAL A 56 4.83 6.89 -4.88
CA VAL A 56 3.90 8.01 -4.63
C VAL A 56 2.45 7.55 -4.79
N GLY A 57 2.17 6.74 -5.82
CA GLY A 57 0.87 6.11 -6.02
C GLY A 57 0.44 5.27 -4.80
N ASP A 58 1.31 4.41 -4.29
CA ASP A 58 1.01 3.54 -3.15
C ASP A 58 0.75 4.32 -1.87
N VAL A 59 1.52 5.39 -1.62
CA VAL A 59 1.26 6.26 -0.47
C VAL A 59 -0.12 6.91 -0.56
N LEU A 60 -0.51 7.36 -1.76
CA LEU A 60 -1.84 7.94 -1.99
C LEU A 60 -2.94 6.89 -1.81
N ILE A 61 -2.78 5.70 -2.38
CA ILE A 61 -3.76 4.60 -2.23
C ILE A 61 -3.88 4.22 -0.76
N ALA A 62 -2.78 4.11 -0.02
CA ALA A 62 -2.78 3.71 1.39
C ALA A 62 -3.47 4.77 2.26
N LEU A 63 -3.20 6.05 1.97
CA LEU A 63 -3.89 7.17 2.61
C LEU A 63 -5.39 7.14 2.30
N SER A 64 -5.78 6.99 1.04
CA SER A 64 -7.18 6.92 0.63
C SER A 64 -7.90 5.73 1.25
N ALA A 65 -7.30 4.54 1.25
CA ALA A 65 -7.85 3.33 1.87
C ALA A 65 -8.04 3.53 3.38
N LEU A 66 -7.05 4.10 4.08
CA LEU A 66 -7.17 4.40 5.51
C LEU A 66 -8.25 5.45 5.79
N VAL A 67 -8.34 6.52 5.00
CA VAL A 67 -9.35 7.57 5.17
C VAL A 67 -10.75 7.01 4.94
N ILE A 68 -10.96 6.20 3.90
CA ILE A 68 -12.25 5.54 3.65
C ILE A 68 -12.59 4.59 4.81
N ALA A 69 -11.64 3.79 5.27
CA ALA A 69 -11.84 2.89 6.40
C ALA A 69 -12.19 3.64 7.69
N LEU A 70 -11.53 4.77 7.97
CA LEU A 70 -11.84 5.65 9.10
C LEU A 70 -13.23 6.27 8.96
N PHE A 71 -13.62 6.68 7.76
CA PHE A 71 -14.93 7.27 7.50
C PHE A 71 -16.06 6.27 7.74
N VAL A 72 -15.89 5.02 7.29
CA VAL A 72 -16.93 3.98 7.40
C VAL A 72 -16.94 3.30 8.77
N PHE A 73 -15.78 3.05 9.36
CA PHE A 73 -15.63 2.19 10.54
C PHE A 73 -14.96 2.86 11.75
N GLY A 74 -14.41 4.05 11.58
CA GLY A 74 -13.73 4.79 12.64
C GLY A 74 -14.69 5.32 13.70
N THR A 75 -14.15 5.59 14.88
CA THR A 75 -14.90 6.23 15.97
C THR A 75 -14.15 7.47 16.45
N PRO A 76 -14.80 8.42 17.15
CA PRO A 76 -14.11 9.59 17.70
C PRO A 76 -12.96 9.27 18.67
N ALA A 77 -12.90 8.03 19.16
CA ALA A 77 -11.85 7.53 20.05
C ALA A 77 -10.75 6.75 19.31
N TRP A 78 -10.77 6.68 17.98
CA TRP A 78 -9.67 6.10 17.21
C TRP A 78 -8.36 6.83 17.53
N PRO A 79 -7.22 6.12 17.74
CA PRO A 79 -6.96 4.70 17.51
C PRO A 79 -7.20 3.78 18.73
N ALA A 80 -7.77 4.28 19.83
CA ALA A 80 -8.03 3.46 21.02
C ALA A 80 -9.20 2.49 20.80
N ASP A 81 -10.19 2.90 20.01
CA ASP A 81 -11.36 2.10 19.63
C ASP A 81 -11.45 1.93 18.10
N GLY A 82 -12.02 0.82 17.64
CA GLY A 82 -12.21 0.51 16.22
C GLY A 82 -10.94 0.25 15.39
N TYR A 83 -9.75 0.28 16.00
CA TYR A 83 -8.46 0.20 15.31
C TYR A 83 -8.29 -1.01 14.40
N VAL A 84 -8.62 -2.21 14.89
CA VAL A 84 -8.51 -3.45 14.10
C VAL A 84 -9.48 -3.45 12.92
N ARG A 85 -10.72 -2.98 13.14
CA ARG A 85 -11.75 -2.91 12.10
C ARG A 85 -11.33 -1.95 10.98
N VAL A 86 -10.82 -0.78 11.34
CA VAL A 86 -10.26 0.20 10.39
C VAL A 86 -9.07 -0.39 9.65
N GLY A 87 -8.15 -1.08 10.34
CA GLY A 87 -6.99 -1.70 9.72
C GLY A 87 -7.34 -2.80 8.71
N ILE A 88 -8.26 -3.70 9.08
CA ILE A 88 -8.76 -4.75 8.17
C ILE A 88 -9.41 -4.12 6.93
N ALA A 89 -10.28 -3.11 7.12
CA ALA A 89 -10.92 -2.43 6.01
C ALA A 89 -9.90 -1.74 5.10
N ALA A 90 -8.89 -1.08 5.65
CA ALA A 90 -7.84 -0.43 4.86
C ALA A 90 -7.02 -1.44 4.04
N VAL A 91 -6.66 -2.59 4.63
CA VAL A 91 -5.96 -3.69 3.92
C VAL A 91 -6.83 -4.24 2.78
N ILE A 92 -8.12 -4.49 3.03
CA ILE A 92 -9.03 -5.01 2.00
C ILE A 92 -9.19 -4.01 0.86
N LEU A 93 -9.37 -2.73 1.17
CA LEU A 93 -9.49 -1.67 0.16
C LEU A 93 -8.22 -1.54 -0.67
N GLY A 94 -7.06 -1.53 -0.03
CA GLY A 94 -5.76 -1.49 -0.70
C GLY A 94 -5.53 -2.70 -1.60
N LEU A 95 -5.68 -3.91 -1.06
CA LEU A 95 -5.52 -5.15 -1.82
C LEU A 95 -6.51 -5.25 -2.99
N GLY A 96 -7.77 -4.86 -2.77
CA GLY A 96 -8.79 -4.83 -3.82
C GLY A 96 -8.43 -3.85 -4.94
N TYR A 97 -7.95 -2.65 -4.58
CA TYR A 97 -7.45 -1.69 -5.57
C TYR A 97 -6.27 -2.25 -6.36
N THR A 98 -5.31 -2.89 -5.69
CA THR A 98 -4.11 -3.45 -6.34
C THR A 98 -4.44 -4.57 -7.32
N ILE A 99 -5.33 -5.48 -6.94
CA ILE A 99 -5.80 -6.53 -7.85
C ILE A 99 -6.45 -5.89 -9.10
N PHE A 100 -7.30 -4.88 -8.90
CA PHE A 100 -7.93 -4.16 -10.00
C PHE A 100 -6.91 -3.41 -10.87
N SER A 101 -5.92 -2.73 -10.28
CA SER A 101 -4.94 -1.95 -11.01
C SER A 101 -3.94 -2.82 -11.77
N GLU A 102 -3.51 -3.95 -11.20
CA GLU A 102 -2.65 -4.91 -11.91
C GLU A 102 -3.38 -5.49 -13.12
N TRP A 103 -4.63 -5.95 -12.93
CA TRP A 103 -5.44 -6.44 -14.04
C TRP A 103 -5.59 -5.39 -15.15
N LEU A 104 -5.91 -4.15 -14.78
CA LEU A 104 -6.09 -3.06 -15.74
C LEU A 104 -4.79 -2.74 -16.50
N ASN A 105 -3.65 -2.75 -15.83
CA ASN A 105 -2.38 -2.35 -16.46
C ASN A 105 -1.70 -3.48 -17.22
N VAL A 106 -1.84 -4.73 -16.77
CA VAL A 106 -1.22 -5.89 -17.43
C VAL A 106 -2.10 -6.41 -18.57
N GLU A 107 -3.39 -6.67 -18.33
CA GLU A 107 -4.25 -7.32 -19.33
C GLU A 107 -4.92 -6.33 -20.28
N VAL A 108 -5.30 -5.14 -19.80
CA VAL A 108 -6.12 -4.20 -20.61
C VAL A 108 -5.26 -3.15 -21.29
N ARG A 109 -4.32 -2.55 -20.56
CA ARG A 109 -3.49 -1.44 -21.06
C ARG A 109 -2.13 -1.89 -21.58
N GLU A 110 -1.71 -3.10 -21.23
CA GLU A 110 -0.36 -3.61 -21.51
C GLU A 110 0.74 -2.60 -21.14
N ALA A 111 0.51 -1.82 -20.08
CA ALA A 111 1.37 -0.72 -19.66
C ALA A 111 2.69 -1.23 -19.07
N TRP A 112 2.67 -2.44 -18.51
CA TRP A 112 3.85 -3.17 -18.07
C TRP A 112 3.64 -4.67 -18.17
N ALA A 113 4.75 -5.41 -18.19
CA ALA A 113 4.76 -6.86 -18.26
C ALA A 113 5.66 -7.47 -17.17
N TYR A 114 5.23 -8.63 -16.66
CA TYR A 114 6.02 -9.43 -15.74
C TYR A 114 7.08 -10.23 -16.49
N ARG A 115 8.20 -10.50 -15.82
CA ARG A 115 9.15 -11.52 -16.25
C ARG A 115 8.62 -12.91 -15.93
N ASP A 116 9.21 -13.92 -16.57
CA ASP A 116 8.96 -15.34 -16.33
C ASP A 116 9.22 -15.78 -14.87
N ILE A 117 10.08 -15.07 -14.16
CA ILE A 117 10.39 -15.32 -12.74
C ILE A 117 9.35 -14.75 -11.76
N MET A 118 8.39 -13.95 -12.21
CA MET A 118 7.37 -13.36 -11.34
C MET A 118 6.33 -14.42 -10.94
N PRO A 119 6.17 -14.74 -9.64
CA PRO A 119 5.12 -15.64 -9.21
C PRO A 119 3.75 -14.98 -9.42
N ILE A 120 2.82 -15.70 -10.06
CA ILE A 120 1.45 -15.24 -10.30
C ILE A 120 0.49 -15.94 -9.35
N VAL A 121 -0.49 -15.22 -8.82
CA VAL A 121 -1.59 -15.80 -8.05
C VAL A 121 -2.68 -16.28 -9.03
N PRO A 122 -2.90 -17.60 -9.18
CA PRO A 122 -3.74 -18.13 -10.26
C PRO A 122 -5.20 -17.69 -10.21
N LEU A 123 -5.71 -17.37 -9.02
CA LEU A 123 -7.12 -16.99 -8.83
C LEU A 123 -7.45 -15.62 -9.43
N VAL A 124 -6.47 -14.70 -9.44
CA VAL A 124 -6.67 -13.30 -9.88
C VAL A 124 -5.79 -12.93 -11.06
N ASN A 125 -4.95 -13.85 -11.53
CA ASN A 125 -3.97 -13.67 -12.61
C ASN A 125 -3.07 -12.42 -12.43
N ALA A 126 -2.78 -12.07 -11.19
CA ALA A 126 -1.97 -10.91 -10.83
C ALA A 126 -0.68 -11.34 -10.12
N GLY A 127 0.31 -10.46 -10.18
CA GLY A 127 1.59 -10.67 -9.52
C GLY A 127 1.46 -10.87 -8.00
N LEU A 128 2.19 -11.85 -7.47
CA LEU A 128 2.21 -12.15 -6.04
C LEU A 128 2.82 -11.00 -5.22
N THR A 129 3.88 -10.35 -5.72
CA THR A 129 4.63 -9.37 -4.91
C THR A 129 3.86 -8.06 -4.66
N PRO A 130 3.10 -7.48 -5.61
CA PRO A 130 2.16 -6.40 -5.31
C PRO A 130 1.10 -6.81 -4.28
N MET A 131 0.57 -8.03 -4.35
CA MET A 131 -0.41 -8.49 -3.37
C MET A 131 0.19 -8.61 -1.97
N LEU A 132 1.41 -9.15 -1.87
CA LEU A 132 2.14 -9.23 -0.61
C LEU A 132 2.48 -7.85 -0.03
N GLN A 133 2.80 -6.87 -0.87
CA GLN A 133 3.03 -5.48 -0.45
C GLN A 133 1.83 -4.93 0.32
N TRP A 134 0.63 -5.14 -0.23
CA TRP A 134 -0.64 -4.65 0.33
C TRP A 134 -1.15 -5.44 1.53
N ILE A 135 -0.60 -6.61 1.80
CA ILE A 135 -0.84 -7.36 3.03
C ILE A 135 0.19 -6.96 4.08
N VAL A 136 1.48 -7.04 3.75
CA VAL A 136 2.59 -6.89 4.70
C VAL A 136 2.71 -5.44 5.16
N LEU A 137 2.84 -4.47 4.24
CA LEU A 137 3.17 -3.09 4.63
C LEU A 137 2.06 -2.43 5.45
N PRO A 138 0.76 -2.50 5.08
CA PRO A 138 -0.28 -1.89 5.87
C PRO A 138 -0.45 -2.53 7.26
N ILE A 139 -0.34 -3.85 7.37
CA ILE A 139 -0.46 -4.56 8.65
C ILE A 139 0.68 -4.18 9.59
N PHE A 140 1.93 -4.30 9.13
CA PHE A 140 3.10 -3.96 9.95
C PHE A 140 3.16 -2.46 10.25
N GLY A 141 2.84 -1.61 9.27
CA GLY A 141 2.85 -0.17 9.43
C GLY A 141 1.84 0.29 10.48
N LEU A 142 0.62 -0.25 10.44
CA LEU A 142 -0.38 0.04 11.47
C LEU A 142 0.16 -0.43 12.83
N TRP A 143 0.55 -1.70 12.94
CA TRP A 143 1.05 -2.27 14.19
C TRP A 143 2.18 -1.44 14.82
N LEU A 144 3.14 -0.98 14.01
CA LEU A 144 4.24 -0.12 14.45
C LEU A 144 3.74 1.25 14.87
N ALA A 145 2.81 1.83 14.11
CA ALA A 145 2.25 3.13 14.41
C ALA A 145 1.55 3.19 15.78
N ARG A 146 0.97 2.07 16.23
CA ARG A 146 0.30 1.95 17.54
C ARG A 146 1.26 1.83 18.74
N ARG A 147 2.49 1.37 18.53
CA ARG A 147 3.50 1.16 19.59
C ARG A 147 4.19 2.45 19.98
#